data_AF-A0A438JUT9-F1
#
_entry.id   AF-A0A438JUT9-F1
#
_cell.length_a   1.000
_cell.length_b   1.000
_cell.length_c   1.000
_cell.angle_alpha   90.00
_cell.angle_beta   90.00
_cell.angle_gamma   90.00
#
_symmetry.space_group_name_H-M   'P 1'
#
loop_
_entity.id
_entity.type
_entity.pdbx_description
1 polymer ?
#
loop_
_entity_poly.entity_id
_entity_poly.type
_entity_poly.pdbx_seq_one_letter_code
_entity_poly.pdbx_strand_id
1 'polypeptide(L)' 'MEGLPSGYRPNVGVCLINSDDQVFVASRLNVPGAWQMPQVIP' A
#
# COMPACT_ATOMS: atom_id res chain seq x y z
N MET A 1 1.45 15.91 9.98
CA MET A 1 0.46 15.85 8.89
C MET A 1 -0.72 16.70 9.31
N GLU A 2 -0.59 18.01 9.17
CA GLU A 2 -1.69 18.93 9.48
C GLU A 2 -2.75 18.83 8.39
N GLY A 3 -4.03 18.73 8.75
CA GLY A 3 -5.14 18.69 7.82
C GLY A 3 -5.75 17.32 7.50
N LEU A 4 -5.38 16.25 8.21
CA LEU A 4 -6.13 14.99 8.10
C LEU A 4 -7.53 15.17 8.71
N PRO A 5 -8.60 14.76 8.00
CA PRO A 5 -9.94 14.77 8.59
C PRO A 5 -10.01 13.84 9.81
N SER A 6 -10.83 14.21 10.79
CA SER A 6 -11.05 13.37 11.98
C SER A 6 -11.56 11.99 11.58
N GLY A 7 -11.03 10.94 12.23
CA GLY A 7 -11.37 9.54 11.96
C GLY A 7 -10.50 8.84 10.90
N TYR A 8 -9.63 9.57 10.19
CA TYR A 8 -8.69 8.96 9.24
C TYR A 8 -7.36 8.61 9.93
N ARG A 9 -6.91 7.37 9.71
CA ARG A 9 -5.60 6.91 10.18
C ARG A 9 -4.52 7.35 9.17
N PRO A 10 -3.48 8.09 9.61
CA PRO A 10 -2.31 8.37 8.76
C PRO A 10 -1.70 7.07 8.24
N ASN A 11 -1.35 7.04 6.95
CA ASN A 11 -0.76 5.87 6.32
C ASN A 11 0.10 6.30 5.13
N VAL A 12 1.06 5.47 4.74
CA VAL A 12 1.86 5.66 3.53
C VAL A 12 1.87 4.38 2.72
N GLY A 13 1.56 4.49 1.43
CA GLY A 13 1.72 3.43 0.44
C GLY A 13 3.06 3.54 -0.30
N VAL A 14 3.62 2.42 -0.72
CA VAL A 14 4.87 2.37 -1.49
C VAL A 14 4.59 1.73 -2.85
N CYS A 15 4.87 2.44 -3.93
CA CYS A 15 4.87 1.91 -5.28
C CYS A 15 6.32 1.62 -5.71
N LEU A 16 6.62 0.36 -6.02
CA LEU A 16 7.95 -0.05 -6.51
C LEU A 16 7.82 -0.46 -7.98
N ILE A 17 8.68 0.12 -8.82
CA ILE A 17 8.74 -0.10 -10.27
C ILE A 17 10.14 -0.64 -10.61
N ASN A 18 10.22 -1.70 -11.41
CA ASN A 18 11.49 -2.28 -11.86
C ASN A 18 11.99 -1.65 -13.18
N SER A 19 13.14 -2.10 -13.70
CA SER A 19 13.70 -1.63 -14.97
C SER A 19 12.86 -1.96 -16.20
N ASP A 20 11.89 -2.85 -16.05
CA ASP A 20 10.99 -3.29 -17.12
C ASP A 20 9.61 -2.60 -17.01
N ASP A 21 9.53 -1.51 -16.25
CA ASP A 21 8.32 -0.71 -15.97
C ASP A 21 7.17 -1.49 -15.31
N GLN A 22 7.48 -2.58 -14.61
CA GLN A 22 6.49 -3.40 -13.91
C GLN A 22 6.31 -2.96 -12.45
N VAL A 23 5.08 -3.06 -11.95
CA VAL A 23 4.72 -2.71 -10.56
C VAL A 23 4.77 -3.94 -9.65
N PHE A 24 5.42 -3.80 -8.50
CA PHE A 24 5.42 -4.84 -7.47
C PHE A 24 4.05 -4.93 -6.78
N VAL A 25 3.41 -6.10 -6.88
CA VAL A 25 2.20 -6.45 -6.14
C VAL A 25 2.40 -7.76 -5.38
N ALA A 26 1.83 -7.83 -4.17
CA ALA A 26 1.87 -9.02 -3.34
C ALA A 26 0.44 -9.49 -3.01
N SER A 27 0.26 -10.82 -2.93
CA SER A 27 -1.00 -11.41 -2.49
C SER A 27 -1.11 -11.40 -0.97
N ARG A 28 -2.32 -11.19 -0.46
CA ARG A 28 -2.59 -11.25 0.98
C ARG A 28 -2.65 -12.71 1.41
N LEU A 29 -1.88 -13.06 2.45
CA LEU A 29 -1.84 -14.42 2.99
C LEU A 29 -3.22 -14.92 3.46
N ASN A 30 -4.04 -14.04 4.03
CA ASN A 30 -5.31 -14.41 4.67
C ASN A 30 -6.54 -14.19 3.78
N VAL A 31 -6.37 -13.63 2.59
CA VAL A 31 -7.48 -13.30 1.68
C VAL A 31 -7.09 -13.74 0.27
N PRO A 32 -7.43 -14.98 -0.11
CA PRO A 32 -7.14 -15.50 -1.44
C PRO A 32 -7.71 -14.59 -2.53
N GLY A 33 -6.92 -14.35 -3.58
CA GLY A 33 -7.31 -13.48 -4.70
C GLY A 33 -7.22 -11.98 -4.42
N ALA A 34 -6.86 -11.55 -3.19
CA ALA A 34 -6.61 -10.15 -2.89
C ALA A 34 -5.14 -9.79 -3.08
N TRP A 35 -4.89 -8.73 -3.84
CA TRP A 35 -3.55 -8.23 -4.18
C TRP A 35 -3.43 -6.76 -3.80
N GLN A 36 -2.25 -6.35 -3.35
CA GLN A 36 -1.96 -4.96 -3.00
C GLN A 36 -0.48 -4.62 -3.13
N MET A 37 -0.20 -3.32 -3.26
CA MET A 37 1.12 -2.76 -3.01
C MET A 37 1.40 -2.69 -1.48
N PRO A 38 2.67 -2.59 -1.05
CA PRO A 38 3.01 -2.39 0.35
C PRO A 38 2.46 -1.07 0.91
N GLN A 39 2.03 -1.10 2.17
CA GLN A 39 1.65 0.08 2.93
C GLN A 39 2.14 -0.03 4.38
N VAL A 40 2.53 1.07 4.99
CA VAL A 40 2.96 1.13 6.40
C VAL A 40 1.99 1.94 7.22
N ILE A 41 1.46 1.31 8.25
CA ILE A 41 0.65 1.93 9.29
C ILE A 41 1.60 2.30 10.44
N PRO A 42 1.76 3.59 10.79
CA PRO A 42 2.43 3.98 12.02
C PRO A 42 1.61 3.61 13.27
#